data_AF-A0AA42BJQ1-F1
#
_entry.id   AF-A0AA42BJQ1-F1
#
_cell.length_a   1.000
_cell.length_b   1.000
_cell.length_c   1.000
_cell.angle_alpha   90.00
_cell.angle_beta   90.00
_cell.angle_gamma   90.00
#
_symmetry.space_group_name_H-M   'P 1'
#
loop_
_entity.id
_entity.type
_entity.pdbx_description
1 polymer ?
#
loop_
_entity_poly.entity_id
_entity_poly.type
_entity_poly.pdbx_seq_one_letter_code
_entity_poly.pdbx_strand_id
1 'polypeptide(L)'
;MDQQLVGGVELKSGLCPVMLNIDKDKPSHGWLHVWDQQPSEEVPNPGDFCVCVQVSAPDEKTRVLKAKGPVRIAVPGQGIATVPLEHPDVAKLRAVESRLMLKRDIWSGSWTNGEARGNMSLGGWKKPSVSSATKRTCKSWADFRDWASSASSRQDAFAFRGHGSNKFTLETSLSRMGRTDVFRYWDEQLRPFVDLATAVLDEDISLANPSEMSRLLALAQHHGLPTPLLDWTESPYVAAFFAITDALENQSERDVKYARVYGLTRKFAERNSPPHISMPSIRPFASFLRVPSRGNPRLHAQQGRFLVSNVSNLEAYLRNKEVDEGANYLVTADIPLHDAKEALRDLDYMGLTAATLFPGLDGVCQMLRNRMMFSREPAPRLSEPTPSASAGA
;
A
#
# COMPACT_ATOMS: atom_id res chain seq x y z
N MET A 1 -3.59 -17.80 -2.51
CA MET A 1 -4.75 -17.61 -1.61
C MET A 1 -4.79 -16.14 -1.29
N ASP A 2 -5.87 -15.44 -1.62
CA ASP A 2 -5.97 -14.01 -1.34
C ASP A 2 -6.01 -13.81 0.18
N GLN A 3 -5.08 -13.02 0.70
CA GLN A 3 -4.94 -12.76 2.14
C GLN A 3 -5.96 -11.75 2.66
N GLN A 4 -6.67 -11.07 1.77
CA GLN A 4 -7.75 -10.16 2.12
C GLN A 4 -8.86 -10.29 1.09
N LEU A 5 -10.06 -10.56 1.57
CA LEU A 5 -11.27 -10.64 0.77
C LEU A 5 -12.27 -9.60 1.27
N VAL A 6 -13.08 -9.05 0.37
CA VAL A 6 -14.12 -8.07 0.66
C VAL A 6 -15.43 -8.47 0.02
N GLY A 7 -16.54 -7.99 0.59
CA GLY A 7 -17.87 -8.22 0.03
C GLY A 7 -18.96 -7.78 0.99
N GLY A 8 -20.00 -8.60 1.11
CA GLY A 8 -21.16 -8.28 1.93
C GLY A 8 -21.71 -9.49 2.67
N VAL A 9 -22.27 -9.23 3.85
CA VAL A 9 -23.01 -10.18 4.67
C VAL A 9 -24.41 -9.63 4.96
N GLU A 10 -25.43 -10.43 4.72
CA GLU A 10 -26.81 -10.10 5.02
C GLU A 10 -27.08 -10.40 6.50
N LEU A 11 -27.29 -9.37 7.31
CA LEU A 11 -27.68 -9.45 8.72
C LEU A 11 -29.16 -9.05 8.87
N LYS A 12 -29.73 -9.24 10.08
CA LYS A 12 -31.08 -8.76 10.39
C LYS A 12 -31.24 -7.24 10.20
N SER A 13 -30.15 -6.48 10.36
CA SER A 13 -30.09 -5.03 10.14
C SER A 13 -29.99 -4.63 8.66
N GLY A 14 -29.81 -5.59 7.75
CA GLY A 14 -29.59 -5.36 6.32
C GLY A 14 -28.24 -5.88 5.82
N LEU A 15 -27.88 -5.47 4.61
CA LEU A 15 -26.61 -5.86 3.97
C LEU A 15 -25.47 -5.01 4.54
N CYS A 16 -24.54 -5.64 5.24
CA CYS A 16 -23.35 -5.00 5.81
C CYS A 16 -22.11 -5.34 4.98
N PRO A 17 -21.26 -4.37 4.64
CA PRO A 17 -19.93 -4.64 4.08
C PRO A 17 -19.06 -5.45 5.03
N VAL A 18 -18.19 -6.28 4.44
CA VAL A 18 -17.23 -7.09 5.21
C VAL A 18 -15.85 -7.12 4.57
N MET A 19 -14.84 -7.33 5.40
CA MET A 19 -13.46 -7.60 5.01
C MET A 19 -12.91 -8.75 5.84
N LEU A 20 -12.51 -9.84 5.18
CA LEU A 20 -11.88 -10.99 5.79
C LEU A 20 -10.37 -10.92 5.57
N ASN A 21 -9.60 -10.86 6.65
CA ASN A 21 -8.13 -10.90 6.63
C ASN A 21 -7.65 -12.29 7.05
N ILE A 22 -6.77 -12.91 6.25
CA ILE A 22 -6.14 -14.20 6.51
C ILE A 22 -4.65 -14.06 6.19
N ASP A 23 -3.81 -14.03 7.22
CA ASP A 23 -2.38 -13.91 7.03
C ASP A 23 -1.77 -15.23 6.52
N LYS A 24 -0.80 -15.11 5.61
CA LYS A 24 -0.12 -16.24 4.96
C LYS A 24 0.51 -17.21 5.96
N ASP A 25 0.99 -16.71 7.08
CA ASP A 25 1.65 -17.48 8.14
C ASP A 25 0.67 -18.05 9.20
N LYS A 26 -0.62 -17.68 9.16
CA LYS A 26 -1.68 -18.22 10.02
C LYS A 26 -2.94 -18.58 9.20
N PRO A 27 -2.87 -19.47 8.19
CA PRO A 27 -3.96 -19.69 7.24
C PRO A 27 -5.23 -20.33 7.83
N SER A 28 -5.14 -20.91 9.03
CA SER A 28 -6.27 -21.52 9.75
C SER A 28 -7.07 -20.54 10.60
N HIS A 29 -6.64 -19.28 10.68
CA HIS A 29 -7.27 -18.22 11.46
C HIS A 29 -7.42 -16.98 10.59
N GLY A 30 -8.52 -16.25 10.78
CA GLY A 30 -8.73 -14.98 10.11
C GLY A 30 -9.53 -14.03 10.98
N TRP A 31 -9.59 -12.78 10.56
CA TRP A 31 -10.43 -11.76 11.17
C TRP A 31 -11.47 -11.31 10.17
N LEU A 32 -12.75 -11.50 10.53
CA LEU A 32 -13.87 -10.99 9.75
C LEU A 32 -14.30 -9.65 10.33
N HIS A 33 -14.02 -8.58 9.60
CA HIS A 33 -14.43 -7.22 9.90
C HIS A 33 -15.80 -6.97 9.29
N VAL A 34 -16.70 -6.37 10.06
CA VAL A 34 -18.08 -6.04 9.67
C VAL A 34 -18.35 -4.61 10.12
N TRP A 35 -18.90 -3.79 9.23
CA TRP A 35 -19.25 -2.40 9.56
C TRP A 35 -20.57 -2.00 8.90
N ASP A 36 -21.18 -0.95 9.45
CA ASP A 36 -22.39 -0.36 8.88
C ASP A 36 -22.07 0.53 7.67
N GLN A 37 -22.95 0.55 6.67
CA GLN A 37 -22.87 1.49 5.54
C GLN A 37 -23.12 2.93 5.96
N GLN A 38 -23.91 3.18 7.01
CA GLN A 38 -24.15 4.55 7.45
C GLN A 38 -22.90 5.11 8.17
N PRO A 39 -22.35 6.25 7.72
CA PRO A 39 -21.29 6.93 8.44
C PRO A 39 -21.83 7.49 9.76
N SER A 40 -21.15 7.19 10.87
CA SER A 40 -21.34 7.87 12.15
C SER A 40 -20.33 9.00 12.26
N GLU A 41 -20.69 10.09 12.92
CA GLU A 41 -19.74 11.14 13.31
C GLU A 41 -18.79 10.66 14.43
N GLU A 42 -19.15 9.58 15.13
CA GLU A 42 -18.31 8.94 16.14
C GLU A 42 -17.35 7.91 15.51
N VAL A 43 -16.06 8.05 15.82
CA VAL A 43 -15.01 7.10 15.42
C VAL A 43 -14.33 6.54 16.68
N PRO A 44 -14.32 5.22 16.89
CA PRO A 44 -14.90 4.16 16.05
C PRO A 44 -16.43 4.05 16.18
N ASN A 45 -17.11 3.62 15.11
CA ASN A 45 -18.58 3.52 15.07
C ASN A 45 -19.06 2.31 15.90
N PRO A 46 -19.98 2.48 16.88
CA PRO A 46 -20.46 1.41 17.76
C PRO A 46 -21.01 0.16 17.07
N GLY A 47 -21.47 0.27 15.81
CA GLY A 47 -21.93 -0.87 15.00
C GLY A 47 -20.81 -1.68 14.36
N ASP A 48 -19.58 -1.18 14.37
CA ASP A 48 -18.43 -1.83 13.77
C ASP A 48 -17.81 -2.85 14.72
N PHE A 49 -17.53 -4.04 14.21
CA PHE A 49 -16.83 -5.07 14.96
C PHE A 49 -15.95 -5.92 14.05
N CYS A 50 -14.96 -6.60 14.62
CA CYS A 50 -14.31 -7.72 13.95
C CYS A 50 -14.24 -8.94 14.85
N VAL A 51 -14.44 -10.11 14.28
CA VAL A 51 -14.46 -11.39 15.01
C VAL A 51 -13.38 -12.30 14.48
N CYS A 52 -12.64 -12.93 15.39
CA CYS A 52 -11.69 -13.96 15.04
C CYS A 52 -12.43 -15.25 14.64
N VAL A 53 -12.17 -15.70 13.42
CA VAL A 53 -12.77 -16.90 12.82
C VAL A 53 -11.72 -17.98 12.61
N GLN A 54 -12.07 -19.22 12.93
CA GLN A 54 -11.36 -20.37 12.41
C GLN A 54 -11.73 -20.53 10.93
N VAL A 55 -10.71 -20.69 10.08
CA VAL A 55 -10.86 -20.93 8.65
C VAL A 55 -10.52 -22.39 8.38
N SER A 56 -11.45 -23.12 7.76
CA SER A 56 -11.17 -24.45 7.22
C SER A 56 -11.52 -24.51 5.74
N ALA A 57 -10.74 -25.29 4.99
CA ALA A 57 -10.94 -25.53 3.57
C ALA A 57 -11.05 -27.04 3.35
N PRO A 58 -12.27 -27.62 3.41
CA PRO A 58 -12.47 -29.05 3.20
C PRO A 58 -11.99 -29.54 1.83
N ASP A 59 -12.03 -28.66 0.83
CA ASP A 59 -11.57 -28.86 -0.53
C ASP A 59 -11.16 -27.50 -1.13
N GLU A 60 -10.66 -27.49 -2.38
CA GLU A 60 -10.18 -26.26 -3.05
C GLU A 60 -11.29 -25.22 -3.34
N LYS A 61 -12.55 -25.65 -3.36
CA LYS A 61 -13.72 -24.83 -3.72
C LYS A 61 -14.64 -24.54 -2.54
N THR A 62 -14.37 -25.09 -1.37
CA THR A 62 -15.18 -24.89 -0.17
C THR A 62 -14.38 -24.23 0.94
N ARG A 63 -14.96 -23.22 1.58
CA ARG A 63 -14.46 -22.63 2.82
C ARG A 63 -15.53 -22.63 3.89
N VAL A 64 -15.12 -22.94 5.11
CA VAL A 64 -15.96 -22.78 6.30
C VAL A 64 -15.30 -21.78 7.23
N LEU A 65 -16.06 -20.78 7.64
CA LEU A 65 -15.64 -19.78 8.62
C LEU A 65 -16.47 -20.00 9.87
N LYS A 66 -15.81 -20.20 11.01
CA LYS A 66 -16.49 -20.39 12.31
C LYS A 66 -15.96 -19.40 13.33
N ALA A 67 -16.84 -18.60 13.92
CA ALA A 67 -16.45 -17.71 15.01
C ALA A 67 -15.87 -18.54 16.17
N LYS A 68 -14.66 -18.20 16.62
CA LYS A 68 -13.93 -18.98 17.65
C LYS A 68 -13.09 -18.17 18.61
N GLY A 69 -12.62 -16.99 18.20
CA GLY A 69 -11.74 -16.18 19.04
C GLY A 69 -12.45 -14.95 19.59
N PRO A 70 -11.69 -14.03 20.20
CA PRO A 70 -12.25 -12.80 20.74
C PRO A 70 -12.87 -11.94 19.64
N VAL A 71 -13.72 -11.02 20.07
CA VAL A 71 -14.35 -10.00 19.23
C VAL A 71 -13.75 -8.66 19.59
N ARG A 72 -13.43 -7.85 18.58
CA ARG A 72 -13.07 -6.46 18.79
C ARG A 72 -14.27 -5.59 18.44
N ILE A 73 -14.65 -4.71 19.36
CA ILE A 73 -15.79 -3.83 19.21
C ILE A 73 -15.35 -2.38 19.39
N ALA A 74 -15.99 -1.48 18.66
CA ALA A 74 -15.90 -0.06 18.91
C ALA A 74 -16.57 0.29 20.25
N VAL A 75 -15.86 0.99 21.12
CA VAL A 75 -16.38 1.51 22.39
C VAL A 75 -16.35 3.04 22.33
N PRO A 76 -17.52 3.71 22.41
CA PRO A 76 -17.61 5.17 22.42
C PRO A 76 -16.65 5.81 23.41
N GLY A 77 -15.82 6.75 22.94
CA GLY A 77 -14.85 7.47 23.77
C GLY A 77 -13.65 6.66 24.27
N GLN A 78 -13.58 5.35 24.01
CA GLN A 78 -12.50 4.46 24.49
C GLN A 78 -11.73 3.76 23.36
N GLY A 79 -12.17 3.90 22.11
CA GLY A 79 -11.50 3.28 20.96
C GLY A 79 -11.98 1.85 20.73
N ILE A 80 -11.06 0.94 20.40
CA ILE A 80 -11.41 -0.45 20.08
C ILE A 80 -11.01 -1.35 21.25
N ALA A 81 -11.99 -2.05 21.81
CA ALA A 81 -11.77 -3.01 22.90
C ALA A 81 -11.82 -4.44 22.37
N THR A 82 -11.01 -5.32 22.96
CA THR A 82 -11.07 -6.77 22.72
C THR A 82 -11.87 -7.43 23.83
N VAL A 83 -12.97 -8.09 23.49
CA VAL A 83 -13.83 -8.81 24.43
C VAL A 83 -13.85 -10.31 24.09
N PRO A 84 -14.00 -11.19 25.10
CA PRO A 84 -14.15 -12.62 24.86
C PRO A 84 -15.45 -12.91 24.10
N LEU A 85 -15.50 -14.02 23.35
CA LEU A 85 -16.69 -14.41 22.57
C LEU A 85 -17.90 -14.73 23.46
N GLU A 86 -17.64 -15.04 24.73
CA GLU A 86 -18.62 -15.27 25.79
C GLU A 86 -19.24 -13.97 26.32
N HIS A 87 -18.70 -12.80 25.97
CA HIS A 87 -19.22 -11.52 26.45
C HIS A 87 -20.68 -11.31 26.00
N PRO A 88 -21.60 -10.89 26.89
CA PRO A 88 -23.04 -10.82 26.60
C PRO A 88 -23.40 -10.09 25.30
N ASP A 89 -22.73 -8.99 25.02
CA ASP A 89 -22.99 -8.14 23.84
C ASP A 89 -22.66 -8.81 22.50
N VAL A 90 -21.79 -9.82 22.51
CA VAL A 90 -21.32 -10.51 21.30
C VAL A 90 -21.56 -12.01 21.32
N ALA A 91 -22.18 -12.55 22.38
CA ALA A 91 -22.49 -13.98 22.53
C ALA A 91 -23.30 -14.55 21.36
N LYS A 92 -24.10 -13.71 20.68
CA LYS A 92 -24.83 -14.03 19.44
C LYS A 92 -23.94 -14.53 18.29
N LEU A 93 -22.64 -14.27 18.35
CA LEU A 93 -21.65 -14.70 17.35
C LEU A 93 -21.11 -16.11 17.61
N ARG A 94 -21.28 -16.69 18.81
CA ARG A 94 -20.65 -17.96 19.25
C ARG A 94 -20.99 -19.17 18.36
N ALA A 95 -22.16 -19.17 17.73
CA ALA A 95 -22.62 -20.24 16.86
C ALA A 95 -22.54 -19.90 15.38
N VAL A 96 -22.00 -18.73 15.01
CA VAL A 96 -21.94 -18.29 13.62
C VAL A 96 -20.95 -19.18 12.85
N GLU A 97 -21.51 -19.90 11.89
CA GLU A 97 -20.78 -20.67 10.90
C GLU A 97 -21.24 -20.27 9.50
N SER A 98 -20.27 -20.02 8.63
CA SER A 98 -20.49 -19.67 7.23
C SER A 98 -19.86 -20.71 6.34
N ARG A 99 -20.64 -21.25 5.40
CA ARG A 99 -20.14 -22.19 4.38
C ARG A 99 -20.19 -21.52 3.02
N LEU A 100 -19.02 -21.35 2.42
CA LEU A 100 -18.82 -20.63 1.17
C LEU A 100 -18.29 -21.57 0.09
N MET A 101 -18.78 -21.38 -1.13
CA MET A 101 -18.32 -22.05 -2.33
C MET A 101 -17.69 -21.06 -3.30
N LEU A 102 -16.57 -21.42 -3.90
CA LEU A 102 -15.86 -20.61 -4.88
C LEU A 102 -16.50 -20.74 -6.27
N LYS A 103 -16.93 -19.62 -6.84
CA LYS A 103 -17.38 -19.52 -8.23
C LYS A 103 -16.90 -18.21 -8.85
N ARG A 104 -16.11 -18.29 -9.93
CA ARG A 104 -15.58 -17.12 -10.68
C ARG A 104 -14.90 -16.10 -9.76
N ASP A 105 -13.98 -16.58 -8.92
CA ASP A 105 -13.19 -15.78 -7.96
C ASP A 105 -14.02 -15.08 -6.87
N ILE A 106 -15.24 -15.56 -6.63
CA ILE A 106 -16.10 -15.10 -5.54
C ILE A 106 -16.47 -16.32 -4.68
N TRP A 107 -16.20 -16.22 -3.39
CA TRP A 107 -16.72 -17.10 -2.36
C TRP A 107 -18.14 -16.65 -2.02
N SER A 108 -19.14 -17.49 -2.21
CA SER A 108 -20.51 -17.17 -1.82
C SER A 108 -21.21 -18.34 -1.15
N GLY A 109 -22.15 -18.03 -0.27
CA GLY A 109 -22.91 -19.04 0.44
C GLY A 109 -23.74 -18.42 1.55
N SER A 110 -24.05 -19.23 2.56
CA SER A 110 -24.86 -18.81 3.69
C SER A 110 -24.11 -18.93 5.00
N TRP A 111 -24.50 -18.08 5.94
CA TRP A 111 -24.14 -18.16 7.34
C TRP A 111 -25.36 -18.55 8.17
N THR A 112 -25.14 -19.20 9.30
CA THR A 112 -26.17 -19.52 10.29
C THR A 112 -25.59 -19.42 11.70
N ASN A 113 -26.40 -19.05 12.68
CA ASN A 113 -26.07 -19.16 14.10
C ASN A 113 -27.00 -20.13 14.85
N GLY A 114 -27.74 -20.98 14.13
CA GLY A 114 -28.75 -21.89 14.68
C GLY A 114 -30.16 -21.29 14.77
N GLU A 115 -30.27 -19.96 14.94
CA GLU A 115 -31.55 -19.25 15.04
C GLU A 115 -31.87 -18.41 13.80
N ALA A 116 -30.84 -17.82 13.20
CA ALA A 116 -30.92 -16.97 12.02
C ALA A 116 -29.99 -17.49 10.94
N ARG A 117 -30.32 -17.15 9.70
CA ARG A 117 -29.48 -17.39 8.52
C ARG A 117 -29.48 -16.17 7.62
N GLY A 118 -28.41 -16.01 6.86
CA GLY A 118 -28.30 -14.98 5.83
C GLY A 118 -27.27 -15.37 4.78
N ASN A 119 -27.19 -14.58 3.72
CA ASN A 119 -26.21 -14.79 2.66
C ASN A 119 -24.91 -14.04 2.94
N MET A 120 -23.80 -14.56 2.42
CA MET A 120 -22.51 -13.89 2.45
C MET A 120 -21.77 -14.10 1.14
N SER A 121 -21.03 -13.07 0.73
CA SER A 121 -20.12 -13.14 -0.40
C SER A 121 -18.82 -12.41 -0.11
N LEU A 122 -17.71 -12.97 -0.60
CA LEU A 122 -16.35 -12.49 -0.38
C LEU A 122 -15.55 -12.71 -1.68
N GLY A 123 -14.81 -11.71 -2.13
CA GLY A 123 -13.90 -11.81 -3.27
C GLY A 123 -12.71 -10.87 -3.11
N GLY A 124 -11.73 -10.97 -4.00
CA GLY A 124 -10.64 -9.98 -4.03
C GLY A 124 -11.17 -8.58 -4.36
N TRP A 125 -10.40 -7.55 -4.01
CA TRP A 125 -10.68 -6.19 -4.46
C TRP A 125 -10.70 -6.13 -6.00
N LYS A 126 -11.86 -5.81 -6.58
CA LYS A 126 -12.00 -5.68 -8.03
C LYS A 126 -11.78 -4.24 -8.45
N LYS A 127 -10.89 -4.03 -9.42
CA LYS A 127 -10.70 -2.71 -10.03
C LYS A 127 -11.91 -2.43 -10.96
N PRO A 128 -12.68 -1.35 -10.76
CA PRO A 128 -13.68 -0.95 -11.75
C PRO A 128 -13.00 -0.56 -13.07
N SER A 129 -13.76 -0.50 -14.16
CA SER A 129 -13.27 0.04 -15.42
C SER A 129 -12.93 1.52 -15.25
N VAL A 130 -11.63 1.83 -15.24
CA VAL A 130 -11.13 3.18 -15.01
C VAL A 130 -11.32 4.05 -16.27
N SER A 131 -11.71 5.32 -16.11
CA SER A 131 -11.78 6.27 -17.21
C SER A 131 -10.39 6.54 -17.80
N SER A 132 -10.28 6.71 -19.12
CA SER A 132 -9.01 7.02 -19.81
C SER A 132 -8.38 8.34 -19.35
N ALA A 133 -9.14 9.24 -18.73
CA ALA A 133 -8.67 10.54 -18.26
C ALA A 133 -7.72 10.46 -17.04
N THR A 134 -7.78 9.37 -16.27
CA THR A 134 -7.00 9.20 -15.02
C THR A 134 -5.78 8.28 -15.19
N LYS A 135 -5.59 7.69 -16.37
CA LYS A 135 -4.44 6.86 -16.73
C LYS A 135 -3.86 7.30 -18.06
N ARG A 136 -2.59 7.70 -18.07
CA ARG A 136 -1.83 8.03 -19.29
C ARG A 136 -0.76 6.98 -19.54
N THR A 137 -0.75 6.38 -20.73
CA THR A 137 0.42 5.64 -21.21
C THR A 137 1.27 6.62 -22.00
N CYS A 138 2.43 7.02 -21.46
CA CYS A 138 3.26 8.03 -22.08
C CYS A 138 3.98 7.46 -23.31
N LYS A 139 4.07 8.26 -24.37
CA LYS A 139 4.81 7.91 -25.59
C LYS A 139 6.30 8.17 -25.46
N SER A 140 6.68 9.11 -24.59
CA SER A 140 8.07 9.47 -24.33
C SER A 140 8.25 10.10 -22.94
N TRP A 141 9.50 10.35 -22.56
CA TRP A 141 9.84 11.14 -21.36
C TRP A 141 9.27 12.56 -21.42
N ALA A 142 9.28 13.21 -22.59
CA ALA A 142 8.65 14.52 -22.77
C ALA A 142 7.13 14.48 -22.47
N ASP A 143 6.46 13.43 -22.96
CA ASP A 143 5.03 13.20 -22.72
C ASP A 143 4.72 12.97 -21.22
N PHE A 144 5.67 12.36 -20.48
CA PHE A 144 5.60 12.27 -19.02
C PHE A 144 5.76 13.64 -18.34
N ARG A 145 6.69 14.50 -18.78
CA ARG A 145 6.85 15.84 -18.20
C ARG A 145 5.57 16.68 -18.38
N ASP A 146 4.92 16.57 -19.53
CA ASP A 146 3.62 17.21 -19.78
C ASP A 146 2.53 16.67 -18.85
N TRP A 147 2.53 15.35 -18.60
CA TRP A 147 1.65 14.75 -17.62
C TRP A 147 1.93 15.23 -16.20
N ALA A 148 3.20 15.29 -15.77
CA ALA A 148 3.56 15.72 -14.42
C ALA A 148 3.08 17.15 -14.13
N SER A 149 3.22 18.05 -15.12
CA SER A 149 2.68 19.41 -15.07
C SER A 149 1.15 19.42 -14.99
N SER A 150 0.46 18.64 -15.84
CA SER A 150 -1.00 18.56 -15.83
C SER A 150 -1.57 17.88 -14.59
N ALA A 151 -0.90 16.87 -14.04
CA ALA A 151 -1.32 16.15 -12.85
C ALA A 151 -1.33 17.09 -11.64
N SER A 152 -0.29 17.91 -11.51
CA SER A 152 -0.17 18.90 -10.43
C SER A 152 -1.15 20.07 -10.61
N SER A 153 -1.23 20.65 -11.82
CA SER A 153 -2.00 21.88 -12.06
C SER A 153 -3.49 21.67 -12.32
N ARG A 154 -3.87 20.61 -13.04
CA ARG A 154 -5.26 20.36 -13.45
C ARG A 154 -5.96 19.29 -12.63
N GLN A 155 -5.22 18.27 -12.19
CA GLN A 155 -5.76 17.15 -11.41
C GLN A 155 -5.51 17.30 -9.90
N ASP A 156 -4.80 18.36 -9.49
CA ASP A 156 -4.46 18.66 -8.09
C ASP A 156 -3.81 17.46 -7.36
N ALA A 157 -2.97 16.71 -8.09
CA ALA A 157 -2.13 15.67 -7.53
C ALA A 157 -0.97 16.31 -6.75
N PHE A 158 -0.78 15.91 -5.50
CA PHE A 158 0.23 16.50 -4.61
C PHE A 158 1.17 15.46 -4.00
N ALA A 159 0.85 14.17 -4.11
CA ALA A 159 1.65 13.09 -3.58
C ALA A 159 1.79 12.01 -4.65
N PHE A 160 3.02 11.63 -4.97
CA PHE A 160 3.36 10.73 -6.06
C PHE A 160 4.11 9.50 -5.58
N ARG A 161 3.99 8.38 -6.29
CA ARG A 161 4.72 7.14 -5.99
C ARG A 161 5.17 6.44 -7.25
N GLY A 162 6.46 6.11 -7.31
CA GLY A 162 7.08 5.36 -8.41
C GLY A 162 7.09 3.85 -8.20
N HIS A 163 6.89 3.08 -9.27
CA HIS A 163 6.99 1.62 -9.32
C HIS A 163 7.78 1.21 -10.56
N GLY A 164 8.72 0.27 -10.44
CA GLY A 164 9.51 -0.22 -11.57
C GLY A 164 8.73 -1.00 -12.62
N SER A 165 7.48 -1.35 -12.35
CA SER A 165 6.59 -1.96 -13.35
C SER A 165 5.18 -1.42 -13.25
N ASN A 166 4.59 -1.16 -14.41
CA ASN A 166 3.17 -0.86 -14.54
C ASN A 166 2.23 -2.06 -14.28
N LYS A 167 2.80 -3.24 -13.99
CA LYS A 167 2.10 -4.45 -13.55
C LYS A 167 1.95 -4.53 -12.03
N PHE A 168 2.72 -3.75 -11.26
CA PHE A 168 2.65 -3.76 -9.81
C PHE A 168 1.40 -3.02 -9.29
N THR A 169 0.93 -3.49 -8.14
CA THR A 169 -0.19 -2.95 -7.38
C THR A 169 0.30 -2.09 -6.23
N LEU A 170 -0.52 -1.13 -5.79
CA LEU A 170 -0.25 -0.38 -4.56
C LEU A 170 -0.47 -1.27 -3.33
N GLU A 171 0.62 -1.83 -2.83
CA GLU A 171 0.64 -2.71 -1.65
C GLU A 171 1.70 -2.25 -0.64
N THR A 172 1.39 -2.33 0.64
CA THR A 172 2.34 -2.04 1.74
C THR A 172 3.41 -3.14 1.80
N SER A 173 4.54 -2.89 2.47
CA SER A 173 5.55 -3.94 2.70
C SER A 173 4.99 -5.08 3.57
N LEU A 174 4.09 -4.78 4.52
CA LEU A 174 3.36 -5.78 5.30
C LEU A 174 2.49 -6.68 4.41
N SER A 175 1.71 -6.10 3.50
CA SER A 175 0.85 -6.86 2.57
C SER A 175 1.66 -7.70 1.59
N ARG A 176 2.79 -7.20 1.08
CA ARG A 176 3.70 -7.99 0.22
C ARG A 176 4.27 -9.22 0.94
N MET A 177 4.48 -9.15 2.26
CA MET A 177 4.89 -10.29 3.09
C MET A 177 3.76 -11.29 3.34
N GLY A 178 2.57 -10.97 2.88
CA GLY A 178 1.39 -11.79 3.01
C GLY A 178 0.61 -11.60 4.30
N ARG A 179 0.75 -10.44 4.94
CA ARG A 179 0.05 -10.07 6.17
C ARG A 179 -0.89 -8.88 5.90
N THR A 180 -2.15 -9.03 6.29
CA THR A 180 -3.23 -8.06 6.08
C THR A 180 -3.97 -7.74 7.38
N ASP A 181 -3.81 -8.55 8.42
CA ASP A 181 -4.29 -8.25 9.76
C ASP A 181 -3.39 -7.23 10.48
N VAL A 182 -3.76 -5.95 10.32
CA VAL A 182 -3.04 -4.84 10.97
C VAL A 182 -3.19 -4.86 12.50
N PHE A 183 -4.27 -5.43 13.05
CA PHE A 183 -4.38 -5.56 14.50
C PHE A 183 -3.35 -6.56 15.03
N ARG A 184 -3.19 -7.71 14.36
CA ARG A 184 -2.12 -8.66 14.73
C ARG A 184 -0.74 -8.04 14.57
N TYR A 185 -0.49 -7.30 13.49
CA TYR A 185 0.76 -6.55 13.35
C TYR A 185 0.98 -5.60 14.55
N TRP A 186 -0.06 -4.88 14.95
CA TRP A 186 0.00 -3.96 16.08
C TRP A 186 0.40 -4.68 17.38
N ASP A 187 -0.27 -5.79 17.69
CA ASP A 187 -0.08 -6.51 18.95
C ASP A 187 1.20 -7.35 18.97
N GLU A 188 1.52 -8.05 17.87
CA GLU A 188 2.63 -9.01 17.81
C GLU A 188 3.94 -8.41 17.30
N GLN A 189 3.93 -7.27 16.61
CA GLN A 189 5.13 -6.69 15.99
C GLN A 189 5.40 -5.28 16.51
N LEU A 190 4.42 -4.37 16.45
CA LEU A 190 4.64 -2.97 16.79
C LEU A 190 4.85 -2.77 18.29
N ARG A 191 4.03 -3.40 19.15
CA ARG A 191 4.20 -3.29 20.62
C ARG A 191 5.57 -3.79 21.09
N PRO A 192 6.04 -5.02 20.72
CA PRO A 192 7.41 -5.43 21.05
C PRO A 192 8.48 -4.51 20.47
N PHE A 193 8.24 -3.93 19.28
CA PHE A 193 9.16 -2.97 18.70
C PHE A 193 9.25 -1.67 19.50
N VAL A 194 8.16 -1.20 20.12
CA VAL A 194 8.20 -0.05 21.06
C VAL A 194 9.20 -0.32 22.16
N ASP A 195 9.06 -1.45 22.87
CA ASP A 195 9.89 -1.79 24.03
C ASP A 195 11.39 -1.84 23.69
N LEU A 196 11.72 -2.31 22.49
CA LEU A 196 13.10 -2.34 22.00
C LEU A 196 13.57 -0.98 21.51
N ALA A 197 12.71 -0.24 20.82
CA ALA A 197 13.05 1.07 20.27
C ALA A 197 13.26 2.10 21.39
N THR A 198 12.44 2.11 22.44
CA THR A 198 12.60 3.02 23.60
C THR A 198 13.95 2.79 24.29
N ALA A 199 14.37 1.52 24.44
CA ALA A 199 15.66 1.17 25.01
C ALA A 199 16.85 1.61 24.14
N VAL A 200 16.71 1.57 22.80
CA VAL A 200 17.78 1.98 21.87
C VAL A 200 17.85 3.51 21.71
N LEU A 201 16.70 4.18 21.73
CA LEU A 201 16.62 5.63 21.53
C LEU A 201 16.79 6.41 22.83
N ASP A 202 16.72 5.76 23.98
CA ASP A 202 16.71 6.38 25.32
C ASP A 202 15.58 7.43 25.45
N GLU A 203 14.42 7.09 24.90
CA GLU A 203 13.21 7.93 24.88
C GLU A 203 11.97 7.08 25.14
N ASP A 204 11.07 7.53 26.02
CA ASP A 204 9.74 6.93 26.14
C ASP A 204 8.88 7.25 24.90
N ILE A 205 8.16 6.24 24.40
CA ILE A 205 7.31 6.35 23.21
C ILE A 205 5.92 5.82 23.54
N SER A 206 4.92 6.69 23.44
CA SER A 206 3.52 6.36 23.63
C SER A 206 2.82 6.15 22.29
N LEU A 207 2.30 4.94 22.08
CA LEU A 207 1.43 4.64 20.94
C LEU A 207 0.10 5.40 21.00
N ALA A 208 -0.28 5.95 22.17
CA ALA A 208 -1.47 6.80 22.30
C ALA A 208 -1.22 8.23 21.79
N ASN A 209 0.03 8.67 21.67
CA ASN A 209 0.37 9.94 21.05
C ASN A 209 0.52 9.75 19.52
N PRO A 210 -0.35 10.36 18.69
CA PRO A 210 -0.32 10.14 17.23
C PRO A 210 1.01 10.54 16.57
N SER A 211 1.70 11.56 17.09
CA SER A 211 2.97 12.02 16.53
C SER A 211 4.13 11.09 16.87
N GLU A 212 4.10 10.47 18.05
CA GLU A 212 5.12 9.50 18.46
C GLU A 212 4.91 8.16 17.76
N MET A 213 3.65 7.71 17.68
CA MET A 213 3.24 6.55 16.89
C MET A 213 3.67 6.68 15.42
N SER A 214 3.41 7.83 14.78
CA SER A 214 3.76 8.03 13.37
C SER A 214 5.27 8.06 13.16
N ARG A 215 6.04 8.68 14.07
CA ARG A 215 7.51 8.65 14.07
C ARG A 215 8.04 7.23 14.22
N LEU A 216 7.48 6.45 15.13
CA LEU A 216 7.90 5.06 15.37
C LEU A 216 7.65 4.18 14.14
N LEU A 217 6.48 4.29 13.49
CA LEU A 217 6.18 3.55 12.26
C LEU A 217 7.12 3.92 11.12
N ALA A 218 7.44 5.21 10.96
CA ALA A 218 8.40 5.68 9.97
C ALA A 218 9.82 5.15 10.25
N LEU A 219 10.23 5.11 11.51
CA LEU A 219 11.51 4.54 11.94
C LEU A 219 11.57 3.04 11.64
N ALA A 220 10.52 2.30 12.01
CA ALA A 220 10.41 0.87 11.75
C ALA A 220 10.59 0.56 10.25
N GLN A 221 9.89 1.30 9.38
CA GLN A 221 10.01 1.14 7.94
C GLN A 221 11.41 1.51 7.43
N HIS A 222 12.00 2.60 7.95
CA HIS A 222 13.35 3.04 7.56
C HIS A 222 14.41 1.97 7.86
N HIS A 223 14.27 1.24 8.95
CA HIS A 223 15.16 0.15 9.34
C HIS A 223 14.73 -1.23 8.79
N GLY A 224 13.75 -1.27 7.88
CA GLY A 224 13.40 -2.46 7.12
C GLY A 224 12.34 -3.38 7.75
N LEU A 225 11.70 -2.98 8.85
CA LEU A 225 10.53 -3.70 9.35
C LEU A 225 9.38 -3.58 8.33
N PRO A 226 8.73 -4.67 7.91
CA PRO A 226 7.53 -4.58 7.08
C PRO A 226 6.41 -3.86 7.85
N THR A 227 5.89 -2.77 7.29
CA THR A 227 4.90 -1.90 7.93
C THR A 227 3.65 -1.76 7.05
N PRO A 228 2.50 -1.32 7.62
CA PRO A 228 1.30 -0.96 6.86
C PRO A 228 1.45 0.39 6.14
N LEU A 229 2.68 0.85 5.89
CA LEU A 229 2.97 2.13 5.25
C LEU A 229 3.34 1.97 3.78
N LEU A 230 3.13 3.05 3.05
CA LEU A 230 3.54 3.29 1.68
C LEU A 230 4.25 4.64 1.60
N ASP A 231 5.41 4.66 0.97
CA ASP A 231 6.14 5.90 0.67
C ASP A 231 5.54 6.62 -0.52
N TRP A 232 5.30 7.92 -0.34
CA TRP A 232 4.94 8.87 -1.37
C TRP A 232 5.92 10.04 -1.31
N THR A 233 5.99 10.84 -2.36
CA THR A 233 6.82 12.05 -2.46
C THR A 233 5.99 13.19 -3.01
N GLU A 234 6.24 14.42 -2.62
CA GLU A 234 5.56 15.59 -3.18
C GLU A 234 5.95 15.86 -4.65
N SER A 235 7.04 15.24 -5.14
CA SER A 235 7.56 15.48 -6.48
C SER A 235 7.27 14.33 -7.45
N PRO A 236 6.60 14.58 -8.59
CA PRO A 236 6.42 13.56 -9.62
C PRO A 236 7.76 13.10 -10.23
N TYR A 237 8.79 13.95 -10.18
CA TYR A 237 10.12 13.63 -10.69
C TYR A 237 10.92 12.75 -9.74
N VAL A 238 10.77 12.94 -8.42
CA VAL A 238 11.33 12.01 -7.42
C VAL A 238 10.65 10.63 -7.55
N ALA A 239 9.33 10.60 -7.76
CA ALA A 239 8.62 9.37 -8.03
C ALA A 239 9.10 8.69 -9.32
N ALA A 240 9.30 9.46 -10.40
CA ALA A 240 9.85 8.93 -11.66
C ALA A 240 11.27 8.37 -11.48
N PHE A 241 12.13 9.05 -10.72
CA PHE A 241 13.47 8.55 -10.37
C PHE A 241 13.37 7.16 -9.74
N PHE A 242 12.57 7.01 -8.67
CA PHE A 242 12.41 5.71 -8.02
C PHE A 242 11.82 4.65 -8.94
N ALA A 243 10.83 5.01 -9.75
CA ALA A 243 10.20 4.10 -10.70
C ALA A 243 11.23 3.58 -11.72
N ILE A 244 12.01 4.46 -12.34
CA ILE A 244 12.97 4.08 -13.37
C ILE A 244 14.16 3.33 -12.77
N THR A 245 14.74 3.80 -11.66
CA THR A 245 15.85 3.10 -11.00
C THR A 245 15.44 1.69 -10.55
N ASP A 246 14.27 1.52 -9.93
CA ASP A 246 13.75 0.19 -9.56
C ASP A 246 13.56 -0.71 -10.78
N ALA A 247 13.05 -0.17 -11.90
CA ALA A 247 12.90 -0.93 -13.12
C ALA A 247 14.25 -1.45 -13.65
N LEU A 248 15.27 -0.59 -13.68
CA LEU A 248 16.60 -0.91 -14.22
C LEU A 248 17.36 -1.89 -13.32
N GLU A 249 17.30 -1.74 -12.00
CA GLU A 249 17.97 -2.64 -11.05
C GLU A 249 17.37 -4.05 -11.07
N ASN A 250 16.10 -4.19 -11.48
CA ASN A 250 15.39 -5.47 -11.58
C ASN A 250 15.14 -5.96 -13.04
N GLN A 251 15.83 -5.39 -14.03
CA GLN A 251 15.56 -5.64 -15.47
C GLN A 251 15.76 -7.10 -15.90
N SER A 252 16.71 -7.83 -15.31
CA SER A 252 17.02 -9.22 -15.69
C SER A 252 15.91 -10.21 -15.32
N GLU A 253 14.99 -9.83 -14.44
CA GLU A 253 13.93 -10.72 -13.95
C GLU A 253 12.58 -10.49 -14.63
N ARG A 254 12.39 -9.38 -15.36
CA ARG A 254 11.05 -8.89 -15.69
C ARG A 254 11.03 -8.28 -17.09
N ASP A 255 10.37 -8.94 -18.04
CA ASP A 255 9.97 -8.35 -19.32
C ASP A 255 8.99 -7.17 -19.07
N VAL A 256 9.56 -6.02 -18.74
CA VAL A 256 8.87 -4.80 -18.34
C VAL A 256 9.20 -3.72 -19.36
N LYS A 257 8.14 -3.12 -19.91
CA LYS A 257 8.24 -2.06 -20.91
C LYS A 257 8.00 -0.67 -20.34
N TYR A 258 7.34 -0.60 -19.17
CA TYR A 258 6.93 0.64 -18.54
C TYR A 258 7.16 0.62 -17.04
N ALA A 259 7.78 1.68 -16.52
CA ALA A 259 7.67 2.06 -15.12
C ALA A 259 6.35 2.82 -14.90
N ARG A 260 5.84 2.87 -13.67
CA ARG A 260 4.60 3.61 -13.35
C ARG A 260 4.83 4.66 -12.29
N VAL A 261 4.21 5.82 -12.48
CA VAL A 261 4.04 6.85 -11.47
C VAL A 261 2.55 6.97 -11.14
N TYR A 262 2.23 6.86 -9.86
CA TYR A 262 0.93 7.19 -9.29
C TYR A 262 0.94 8.61 -8.74
N GLY A 263 -0.21 9.27 -8.74
CA GLY A 263 -0.45 10.56 -8.08
C GLY A 263 -1.77 10.53 -7.31
N LEU A 264 -1.74 10.87 -6.02
CA LEU A 264 -2.91 11.08 -5.18
C LEU A 264 -3.31 12.55 -5.17
N THR A 265 -4.60 12.81 -5.34
CA THR A 265 -5.16 14.16 -5.38
C THR A 265 -5.29 14.75 -3.97
N ARG A 266 -5.28 16.08 -3.86
CA ARG A 266 -5.53 16.78 -2.59
C ARG A 266 -6.92 16.45 -2.05
N LYS A 267 -7.91 16.33 -2.92
CA LYS A 267 -9.27 15.90 -2.59
C LYS A 267 -9.30 14.55 -1.86
N PHE A 268 -8.43 13.60 -2.23
CA PHE A 268 -8.29 12.35 -1.49
C PHE A 268 -7.80 12.61 -0.06
N ALA A 269 -6.74 13.41 0.10
CA ALA A 269 -6.18 13.70 1.41
C ALA A 269 -7.18 14.44 2.31
N GLU A 270 -7.88 15.45 1.80
CA GLU A 270 -8.89 16.22 2.52
C GLU A 270 -10.01 15.34 3.07
N ARG A 271 -10.43 14.31 2.31
CA ARG A 271 -11.53 13.42 2.70
C ARG A 271 -11.11 12.23 3.55
N ASN A 272 -9.84 11.82 3.50
CA ASN A 272 -9.39 10.55 4.07
C ASN A 272 -8.22 10.65 5.05
N SER A 273 -7.67 11.86 5.22
CA SER A 273 -6.53 12.12 6.10
C SER A 273 -6.93 13.06 7.23
N PRO A 274 -7.72 12.58 8.21
CA PRO A 274 -8.08 13.38 9.37
C PRO A 274 -6.81 13.74 10.19
N PRO A 275 -6.85 14.82 10.99
CA PRO A 275 -5.71 15.24 11.81
C PRO A 275 -5.24 14.17 12.80
N HIS A 276 -6.16 13.31 13.25
CA HIS A 276 -5.92 12.20 14.16
C HIS A 276 -6.44 10.92 13.52
N ILE A 277 -5.55 9.92 13.41
CA ILE A 277 -5.86 8.61 12.82
C ILE A 277 -5.84 7.59 13.95
N SER A 278 -6.96 6.92 14.18
CA SER A 278 -7.05 5.80 15.10
C SER A 278 -6.58 4.53 14.41
N MET A 279 -5.50 3.95 14.94
CA MET A 279 -4.88 2.72 14.44
C MET A 279 -4.74 1.71 15.56
N PRO A 280 -5.00 0.41 15.30
CA PRO A 280 -5.60 -0.18 14.09
C PRO A 280 -7.09 0.21 13.91
N SER A 281 -7.67 -0.07 12.72
CA SER A 281 -9.07 0.26 12.39
C SER A 281 -9.85 -0.94 11.85
N ILE A 282 -11.14 -1.01 12.17
CA ILE A 282 -12.06 -2.06 11.71
C ILE A 282 -12.41 -1.86 10.22
N ARG A 283 -12.69 -0.63 9.80
CA ARG A 283 -13.05 -0.31 8.41
C ARG A 283 -11.82 -0.28 7.50
N PRO A 284 -11.97 -0.57 6.19
CA PRO A 284 -10.94 -0.30 5.21
C PRO A 284 -10.62 1.19 5.15
N PHE A 285 -9.35 1.57 5.27
CA PHE A 285 -8.93 2.96 5.20
C PHE A 285 -7.55 3.10 4.53
N ALA A 286 -7.31 4.29 4.01
CA ALA A 286 -6.00 4.75 3.56
C ALA A 286 -5.86 6.24 3.92
N SER A 287 -4.78 6.61 4.59
CA SER A 287 -4.67 7.94 5.22
C SER A 287 -3.24 8.43 5.28
N PHE A 288 -2.99 9.72 5.04
CA PHE A 288 -1.65 10.28 5.17
C PHE A 288 -1.29 10.48 6.64
N LEU A 289 -0.12 9.96 7.04
CA LEU A 289 0.46 10.23 8.35
C LEU A 289 1.28 11.50 8.32
N ARG A 290 1.04 12.36 9.32
CA ARG A 290 1.96 13.44 9.64
C ARG A 290 3.13 12.88 10.44
N VAL A 291 4.28 12.76 9.78
CA VAL A 291 5.54 12.35 10.41
C VAL A 291 6.46 13.57 10.49
N PRO A 292 6.95 13.96 11.68
CA PRO A 292 7.92 15.03 11.79
C PRO A 292 9.22 14.66 11.05
N SER A 293 9.77 15.58 10.25
CA SER A 293 11.05 15.35 9.54
C SER A 293 12.27 15.38 10.47
N ARG A 294 12.09 15.73 11.74
CA ARG A 294 13.18 15.79 12.73
C ARG A 294 13.80 14.40 12.88
N GLY A 295 15.12 14.31 12.68
CA GLY A 295 15.86 13.06 12.77
C GLY A 295 15.73 12.15 11.54
N ASN A 296 15.03 12.57 10.48
CA ASN A 296 14.90 11.80 9.24
C ASN A 296 15.31 12.65 8.01
N PRO A 297 16.62 12.82 7.75
CA PRO A 297 17.10 13.62 6.62
C PRO A 297 16.67 13.03 5.27
N ARG A 298 16.48 11.70 5.18
CA ARG A 298 15.96 11.05 3.97
C ARG A 298 14.54 11.50 3.65
N LEU A 299 13.67 11.57 4.66
CA LEU A 299 12.29 12.03 4.48
C LEU A 299 12.24 13.45 3.89
N HIS A 300 13.08 14.36 4.40
CA HIS A 300 13.17 15.73 3.87
C HIS A 300 13.71 15.76 2.44
N ALA A 301 14.84 15.08 2.18
CA ALA A 301 15.48 15.06 0.87
C ALA A 301 14.58 14.51 -0.23
N GLN A 302 13.78 13.49 0.10
CA GLN A 302 12.85 12.84 -0.82
C GLN A 302 11.50 13.55 -0.90
N GLN A 303 11.29 14.62 -0.13
CA GLN A 303 10.00 15.30 0.03
C GLN A 303 8.90 14.30 0.39
N GLY A 304 9.22 13.39 1.30
CA GLY A 304 8.44 12.19 1.52
C GLY A 304 7.18 12.41 2.35
N ARG A 305 6.19 11.56 2.07
CA ARG A 305 4.89 11.46 2.73
C ARG A 305 4.63 9.98 2.99
N PHE A 306 4.08 9.64 4.14
CA PHE A 306 3.68 8.27 4.44
C PHE A 306 2.17 8.14 4.33
N LEU A 307 1.72 7.14 3.58
CA LEU A 307 0.32 6.72 3.57
C LEU A 307 0.22 5.41 4.35
N VAL A 308 -0.64 5.37 5.37
CA VAL A 308 -0.95 4.15 6.13
C VAL A 308 -2.23 3.53 5.60
N SER A 309 -2.30 2.20 5.54
CA SER A 309 -3.47 1.47 5.03
C SER A 309 -3.58 0.07 5.64
N ASN A 310 -4.81 -0.37 5.91
CA ASN A 310 -5.13 -1.79 6.18
C ASN A 310 -5.66 -2.53 4.94
N VAL A 311 -5.65 -1.88 3.78
CA VAL A 311 -6.08 -2.45 2.50
C VAL A 311 -4.89 -3.06 1.75
N SER A 312 -5.01 -4.32 1.35
CA SER A 312 -3.96 -5.05 0.63
C SER A 312 -3.78 -4.56 -0.82
N ASN A 313 -4.88 -4.32 -1.54
CA ASN A 313 -4.89 -3.79 -2.91
C ASN A 313 -5.46 -2.36 -2.91
N LEU A 314 -4.59 -1.41 -2.54
CA LEU A 314 -5.00 -0.02 -2.35
C LEU A 314 -5.50 0.62 -3.65
N GLU A 315 -4.92 0.25 -4.80
CA GLU A 315 -5.34 0.80 -6.08
C GLU A 315 -6.82 0.46 -6.35
N ALA A 316 -7.21 -0.80 -6.19
CA ALA A 316 -8.60 -1.20 -6.38
C ALA A 316 -9.54 -0.52 -5.38
N TYR A 317 -9.17 -0.44 -4.11
CA TYR A 317 -9.96 0.29 -3.10
C TYR A 317 -10.19 1.75 -3.49
N LEU A 318 -9.12 2.48 -3.84
CA LEU A 318 -9.22 3.88 -4.24
C LEU A 318 -10.14 4.05 -5.46
N ARG A 319 -10.00 3.17 -6.47
CA ARG A 319 -10.84 3.21 -7.67
C ARG A 319 -12.33 2.94 -7.38
N ASN A 320 -12.65 2.01 -6.47
CA ASN A 320 -14.06 1.81 -6.07
C ASN A 320 -14.60 3.05 -5.36
N LYS A 321 -13.81 3.62 -4.44
CA LYS A 321 -14.19 4.82 -3.69
C LYS A 321 -14.39 6.05 -4.58
N GLU A 322 -13.62 6.19 -5.66
CA GLU A 322 -13.84 7.21 -6.70
C GLU A 322 -15.22 7.09 -7.35
N VAL A 323 -15.65 5.86 -7.66
CA VAL A 323 -16.96 5.57 -8.24
C VAL A 323 -18.07 5.87 -7.24
N ASP A 324 -17.93 5.37 -6.01
CA ASP A 324 -18.94 5.52 -4.96
C ASP A 324 -19.15 7.00 -4.58
N GLU A 325 -18.09 7.80 -4.59
CA GLU A 325 -18.11 9.20 -4.14
C GLU A 325 -18.11 10.23 -5.29
N GLY A 326 -18.13 9.79 -6.55
CA GLY A 326 -18.09 10.66 -7.73
C GLY A 326 -16.89 11.61 -7.73
N ALA A 327 -15.71 11.10 -7.41
CA ALA A 327 -14.49 11.90 -7.21
C ALA A 327 -13.28 11.28 -7.92
N ASN A 328 -12.26 12.10 -8.19
CA ASN A 328 -10.95 11.62 -8.67
C ASN A 328 -9.94 11.69 -7.52
N TYR A 329 -9.37 10.55 -7.17
CA TYR A 329 -8.40 10.35 -6.11
C TYR A 329 -7.04 9.90 -6.62
N LEU A 330 -7.01 9.15 -7.72
CA LEU A 330 -5.80 8.54 -8.21
C LEU A 330 -5.61 8.84 -9.70
N VAL A 331 -4.43 9.34 -10.04
CA VAL A 331 -3.98 9.55 -11.42
C VAL A 331 -2.71 8.74 -11.67
N THR A 332 -2.51 8.24 -12.88
CA THR A 332 -1.35 7.40 -13.20
C THR A 332 -0.73 7.74 -14.54
N ALA A 333 0.59 7.58 -14.62
CA ALA A 333 1.36 7.62 -15.85
C ALA A 333 2.29 6.41 -15.97
N ASP A 334 2.30 5.78 -17.14
CA ASP A 334 3.23 4.71 -17.49
C ASP A 334 4.37 5.32 -18.35
N ILE A 335 5.61 5.33 -17.83
CA ILE A 335 6.80 5.88 -18.48
C ILE A 335 7.47 4.78 -19.31
N PRO A 336 7.72 4.97 -20.61
CA PRO A 336 8.39 3.97 -21.43
C PRO A 336 9.85 3.80 -21.00
N LEU A 337 10.27 2.55 -20.77
CA LEU A 337 11.64 2.27 -20.29
C LEU A 337 12.73 2.43 -21.36
N HIS A 338 12.36 2.54 -22.64
CA HIS A 338 13.34 2.89 -23.69
C HIS A 338 13.88 4.31 -23.53
N ASP A 339 13.15 5.20 -22.83
CA ASP A 339 13.59 6.56 -22.51
C ASP A 339 14.29 6.68 -21.15
N ALA A 340 14.53 5.57 -20.43
CA ALA A 340 15.10 5.59 -19.09
C ALA A 340 16.42 6.36 -18.99
N LYS A 341 17.29 6.24 -20.01
CA LYS A 341 18.58 6.97 -20.06
C LYS A 341 18.38 8.48 -20.20
N GLU A 342 17.46 8.92 -21.06
CA GLU A 342 17.13 10.34 -21.22
C GLU A 342 16.53 10.89 -19.93
N ALA A 343 15.55 10.18 -19.38
CA ALA A 343 14.85 10.56 -18.15
C ALA A 343 15.82 10.71 -16.98
N LEU A 344 16.71 9.74 -16.73
CA LEU A 344 17.67 9.82 -15.63
C LEU A 344 18.70 10.94 -15.82
N ARG A 345 19.10 11.25 -17.06
CA ARG A 345 19.99 12.37 -17.35
C ARG A 345 19.30 13.71 -17.07
N ASP A 346 18.06 13.87 -17.51
CA ASP A 346 17.26 15.06 -17.21
C ASP A 346 17.04 15.24 -15.70
N LEU A 347 16.77 14.14 -14.99
CA LEU A 347 16.64 14.15 -13.53
C LEU A 347 17.96 14.55 -12.84
N ASP A 348 19.12 14.07 -13.31
CA ASP A 348 20.44 14.51 -12.82
C ASP A 348 20.64 16.02 -13.03
N TYR A 349 20.25 16.57 -14.20
CA TYR A 349 20.27 18.02 -14.45
C TYR A 349 19.34 18.82 -13.55
N MET A 350 18.26 18.22 -13.05
CA MET A 350 17.37 18.80 -12.04
C MET A 350 17.90 18.65 -10.61
N GLY A 351 19.08 18.03 -10.42
CA GLY A 351 19.67 17.75 -9.11
C GLY A 351 19.06 16.54 -8.39
N LEU A 352 18.25 15.74 -9.09
CA LEU A 352 17.62 14.52 -8.55
C LEU A 352 18.53 13.32 -8.82
N THR A 353 19.39 13.05 -7.85
CA THR A 353 20.38 11.97 -7.90
C THR A 353 20.23 11.05 -6.69
N ALA A 354 20.79 9.84 -6.75
CA ALA A 354 20.83 8.98 -5.57
C ALA A 354 21.56 9.65 -4.39
N ALA A 355 22.58 10.47 -4.65
CA ALA A 355 23.32 11.17 -3.60
C ALA A 355 22.49 12.25 -2.90
N THR A 356 21.62 12.95 -3.64
CA THR A 356 20.73 13.96 -3.07
C THR A 356 19.52 13.33 -2.38
N LEU A 357 18.97 12.23 -2.91
CA LEU A 357 17.81 11.54 -2.34
C LEU A 357 18.15 10.60 -1.18
N PHE A 358 19.39 10.11 -1.09
CA PHE A 358 19.87 9.24 -0.03
C PHE A 358 21.14 9.83 0.59
N PRO A 359 21.03 10.80 1.52
CA PRO A 359 22.18 11.39 2.18
C PRO A 359 23.07 10.32 2.83
N GLY A 360 24.37 10.41 2.55
CA GLY A 360 25.40 9.46 3.01
C GLY A 360 26.22 8.87 1.87
N LEU A 361 27.25 8.09 2.22
CA LEU A 361 28.14 7.46 1.24
C LEU A 361 27.41 6.46 0.33
N ASP A 362 26.40 5.76 0.83
CA ASP A 362 25.61 4.81 0.05
C ASP A 362 24.95 5.47 -1.16
N GLY A 363 24.35 6.66 -0.98
CA GLY A 363 23.74 7.42 -2.06
C GLY A 363 24.76 7.94 -3.06
N VAL A 364 25.94 8.36 -2.59
CA VAL A 364 27.06 8.78 -3.45
C VAL A 364 27.53 7.61 -4.33
N CYS A 365 27.75 6.44 -3.72
CA CYS A 365 28.14 5.22 -4.44
C CYS A 365 27.08 4.82 -5.47
N GLN A 366 25.79 4.86 -5.11
CA GLN A 366 24.70 4.56 -6.04
C GLN A 366 24.65 5.56 -7.21
N MET A 367 24.86 6.86 -6.95
CA MET A 367 24.91 7.87 -8.01
C MET A 367 26.06 7.60 -8.99
N LEU A 368 27.26 7.34 -8.48
CA LEU A 368 28.43 7.05 -9.32
C LEU A 368 28.23 5.77 -10.14
N ARG A 369 27.65 4.72 -9.53
CA ARG A 369 27.25 3.49 -10.23
C ARG A 369 26.28 3.78 -11.37
N ASN A 370 25.24 4.58 -11.12
CA ASN A 370 24.28 4.96 -12.16
C ASN A 370 24.99 5.67 -13.32
N ARG A 371 25.86 6.66 -13.04
CA ARG A 371 26.63 7.34 -14.10
C ARG A 371 27.49 6.37 -14.92
N MET A 372 28.20 5.45 -14.29
CA MET A 372 28.99 4.43 -15.00
C MET A 372 28.16 3.57 -15.97
N MET A 373 26.91 3.26 -15.62
CA MET A 373 26.00 2.49 -16.47
C MET A 373 25.56 3.27 -17.72
N PHE A 374 25.45 4.60 -17.65
CA PHE A 374 24.94 5.43 -18.75
C PHE A 374 26.02 6.14 -19.57
N SER A 375 27.25 6.27 -19.05
CA SER A 375 28.37 6.98 -19.70
C SER A 375 29.08 6.21 -20.82
N ARG A 376 28.66 4.99 -21.18
CA ARG A 376 29.24 4.31 -22.36
C ARG A 376 28.72 4.93 -23.66
N GLU A 377 29.44 5.91 -24.18
CA GLU A 377 29.67 5.96 -25.62
C GLU A 377 30.53 4.74 -25.97
N PRO A 378 30.27 4.03 -27.09
CA PRO A 378 31.19 3.01 -27.55
C PRO A 378 32.55 3.67 -27.74
N ALA A 379 33.60 3.13 -27.11
CA ALA A 379 34.95 3.57 -27.39
C ALA A 379 35.14 3.57 -28.93
N PRO A 380 35.68 4.64 -29.52
CA PRO A 380 36.00 4.62 -30.94
C PRO A 380 36.82 3.35 -31.19
N ARG A 381 36.38 2.52 -32.15
CA ARG A 381 37.17 1.35 -32.55
C ARG A 381 38.57 1.88 -32.84
N LEU A 382 39.57 1.38 -32.12
CA LEU A 382 40.95 1.60 -32.47
C LEU A 382 41.07 1.15 -33.93
N SER A 383 41.25 2.10 -34.85
CA SER A 383 41.50 1.79 -36.25
C SER A 383 42.72 0.89 -36.28
N GLU A 384 42.59 -0.31 -36.82
CA GLU A 384 43.73 -1.18 -37.06
C GLU A 384 44.80 -0.38 -37.82
N PRO A 385 46.07 -0.46 -37.42
CA PRO A 385 47.13 0.24 -38.13
C PRO A 385 47.11 -0.23 -39.58
N THR A 386 46.86 0.70 -40.50
CA THR A 386 46.95 0.47 -41.94
C THR A 386 48.32 -0.14 -42.21
N PRO A 387 48.42 -1.32 -42.85
CA PRO A 387 49.71 -1.89 -43.14
C PRO A 387 50.48 -0.90 -44.01
N SER A 388 51.63 -0.46 -43.51
CA SER A 388 52.55 0.40 -44.24
C SER A 388 52.84 -0.26 -45.58
N ALA A 389 52.53 0.44 -46.68
CA ALA A 389 53.00 0.07 -47.99
C ALA A 389 54.54 -0.03 -47.92
N SER A 390 55.06 -1.26 -47.93
CA SER A 390 56.48 -1.50 -48.17
C SER A 390 56.76 -1.05 -49.59
N ALA A 391 57.40 0.11 -49.70
CA ALA A 391 58.09 0.55 -50.90
C ALA A 391 59.08 -0.54 -51.34
N GLY A 392 59.16 -0.76 -52.65
CA GLY A 392 59.86 -1.87 -53.25
C GLY A 392 61.38 -1.87 -53.07
N ALA A 393 61.93 -3.04 -53.35
CA ALA A 393 63.16 -3.28 -54.11
C ALA A 393 63.05 -4.66 -54.74
#